data_AF-A0A8K0KRK8-F1
#
_entry.id   AF-A0A8K0KRK8-F1
#
_cell.length_a   1.000
_cell.length_b   1.000
_cell.length_c   1.000
_cell.angle_alpha   90.00
_cell.angle_beta   90.00
_cell.angle_gamma   90.00
#
_symmetry.space_group_name_H-M   'P 1'
#
loop_
_entity.id
_entity.type
_entity.pdbx_description
1 polymer ?
#
loop_
_entity_poly.entity_id
_entity_poly.type
_entity_poly.pdbx_seq_one_letter_code
_entity_poly.pdbx_strand_id
1 'polypeptide(L)'
;MNYGKASVYKDFCQALDKDLENCLVSDLKLCQEDDISMFCWLVPEVYNQFQSVAVGQADLLQLVVSAVDARQLQDLVCHILQGRLIMFRGDSFLAALSASLGWETFEQFCLWQLVAAHSIPLEYVLPLLPRLRYTTHAEALTSILLLLIKE
;
A
#
# COMPACT_ATOMS: atom_id res chain seq x y z
N MET A 1 18.33 -11.83 -11.93
CA MET A 1 17.50 -11.13 -10.93
C MET A 1 17.87 -11.66 -9.54
N ASN A 2 18.11 -10.76 -8.57
CA ASN A 2 18.87 -10.99 -7.34
C ASN A 2 18.07 -11.78 -6.26
N TYR A 3 17.77 -13.05 -6.51
CA TYR A 3 17.09 -13.92 -5.52
C TYR A 3 17.84 -14.05 -4.18
N GLY A 4 19.15 -13.77 -4.15
CA GLY A 4 19.98 -13.91 -2.95
C GLY A 4 19.71 -12.88 -1.86
N LYS A 5 19.23 -11.66 -2.17
CA LYS A 5 19.12 -10.59 -1.17
C LYS A 5 17.93 -10.76 -0.22
N ALA A 6 16.74 -11.09 -0.74
CA ALA A 6 15.58 -11.39 0.09
C ALA A 6 15.76 -12.65 0.93
N SER A 7 16.41 -13.68 0.37
CA SER A 7 16.66 -14.93 1.09
C SER A 7 17.48 -14.66 2.34
N VAL A 8 18.53 -13.84 2.25
CA VAL A 8 19.38 -13.51 3.40
C VAL A 8 18.59 -12.79 4.50
N TYR A 9 17.66 -11.90 4.16
CA TYR A 9 16.81 -11.25 5.18
C TYR A 9 15.85 -12.25 5.84
N LYS A 10 15.27 -13.19 5.07
CA LYS A 10 14.45 -14.27 5.65
C LYS A 10 15.26 -15.16 6.59
N ASP A 11 16.46 -15.54 6.17
CA ASP A 11 17.38 -16.36 6.97
C ASP A 11 17.80 -15.62 8.25
N PHE A 12 17.99 -14.30 8.17
CA PHE A 12 18.28 -13.45 9.33
C PHE A 12 17.11 -13.42 10.32
N CYS A 13 15.86 -13.22 9.87
CA CYS A 13 14.69 -13.28 10.74
C CYS A 13 14.53 -14.66 11.39
N GLN A 14 14.76 -15.74 10.63
CA GLN A 14 14.71 -17.11 11.14
C GLN A 14 15.80 -17.38 12.19
N ALA A 15 17.03 -16.89 11.97
CA ALA A 15 18.11 -17.03 12.94
C ALA A 15 17.85 -16.29 14.25
N LEU A 16 16.99 -15.26 14.22
CA LEU A 16 16.55 -14.52 15.40
C LEU A 16 15.27 -15.10 16.04
N ASP A 17 14.73 -16.19 15.49
CA ASP A 17 13.45 -16.79 15.91
C ASP A 17 12.29 -15.78 15.90
N LYS A 18 12.31 -14.86 14.92
CA LYS A 18 11.29 -13.84 14.76
C LYS A 18 10.49 -14.06 13.49
N ASP A 19 9.21 -13.73 13.58
CA ASP A 19 8.32 -13.75 12.44
C ASP A 19 8.70 -12.67 11.41
N LEU A 20 8.73 -13.06 10.13
CA LEU A 20 9.18 -12.22 9.03
C LEU A 20 8.29 -11.00 8.84
N GLU A 21 6.97 -11.13 9.01
CA GLU A 21 6.01 -10.05 8.86
C GLU A 21 6.25 -8.96 9.89
N ASN A 22 6.36 -9.36 11.15
CA ASN A 22 6.60 -8.44 12.25
C ASN A 22 7.97 -7.76 12.15
N CYS A 23 9.01 -8.50 11.75
CA CYS A 23 10.34 -7.91 11.52
C CYS A 23 10.30 -6.88 10.40
N LEU A 24 9.73 -7.23 9.26
CA LEU A 24 9.71 -6.38 8.08
C LEU A 24 9.00 -5.06 8.38
N VAL A 25 7.81 -5.12 8.99
CA VAL A 25 7.07 -3.91 9.37
C VAL A 25 7.81 -3.09 10.41
N SER A 26 8.40 -3.73 11.43
CA SER A 26 9.17 -3.02 12.47
C SER A 26 10.39 -2.31 11.89
N ASP A 27 11.17 -2.98 11.04
CA ASP A 27 12.38 -2.43 10.44
C ASP A 27 12.04 -1.30 9.46
N LEU A 28 10.93 -1.43 8.72
CA LEU A 28 10.46 -0.39 7.82
C LEU A 28 9.91 0.83 8.55
N LYS A 29 9.26 0.65 9.70
CA LYS A 29 8.86 1.77 10.57
C LYS A 29 10.08 2.55 11.05
N LEU A 30 11.11 1.87 11.53
CA LEU A 30 12.37 2.51 11.92
C LEU A 30 13.03 3.24 10.74
N CYS A 31 13.06 2.61 9.55
CA CYS A 31 13.58 3.25 8.35
C CYS A 31 12.79 4.52 7.97
N GLN A 32 11.47 4.51 8.14
CA GLN A 32 10.60 5.64 7.83
C GLN A 32 10.81 6.79 8.82
N GLU A 33 11.04 6.50 10.10
CA GLU A 33 11.36 7.49 11.14
C GLU A 33 12.75 8.14 10.91
N ASP A 34 13.72 7.37 10.43
CA ASP A 34 15.10 7.84 10.22
C ASP A 34 15.31 8.53 8.86
N ASP A 35 14.87 7.91 7.75
CA ASP A 35 15.02 8.41 6.39
C ASP A 35 13.85 8.00 5.48
N ILE A 36 12.90 8.92 5.35
CA ILE A 36 11.72 8.79 4.48
C ILE A 36 12.11 8.54 3.01
N SER A 37 13.22 9.14 2.53
CA SER A 37 13.63 9.01 1.13
C SER A 37 14.14 7.60 0.86
N MET A 38 14.94 7.06 1.77
CA MET A 38 15.40 5.67 1.69
C MET A 38 14.22 4.70 1.80
N PHE A 39 13.30 4.93 2.73
CA PHE A 39 12.09 4.12 2.87
C PHE A 39 11.29 4.08 1.56
N CYS A 40 10.96 5.24 0.98
CA CYS A 40 10.19 5.30 -0.27
C CYS A 40 10.92 4.63 -1.44
N TRP A 41 12.25 4.71 -1.48
CA TRP A 41 13.06 4.02 -2.49
C TRP A 41 13.05 2.49 -2.33
N LEU A 42 12.97 1.99 -1.09
CA LEU A 42 12.91 0.56 -0.78
C LEU A 42 11.52 -0.05 -1.04
N VAL A 43 10.45 0.72 -0.88
CA VAL A 43 9.05 0.25 -0.99
C VAL A 43 8.82 -0.62 -2.24
N PRO A 44 9.18 -0.21 -3.47
CA PRO A 44 8.96 -1.05 -4.65
C PRO A 44 9.63 -2.42 -4.56
N GLU A 45 10.86 -2.46 -4.05
CA GLU A 45 11.62 -3.71 -3.94
C GLU A 45 11.07 -4.61 -2.83
N VAL A 46 10.64 -4.02 -1.71
CA VAL A 46 9.99 -4.75 -0.62
C VAL A 46 8.73 -5.44 -1.10
N TYR A 47 7.84 -4.69 -1.77
CA TYR A 47 6.61 -5.26 -2.31
C TYR A 47 6.89 -6.35 -3.34
N ASN A 48 7.94 -6.23 -4.16
CA ASN A 48 8.31 -7.25 -5.14
C ASN A 48 8.93 -8.51 -4.51
N GLN A 49 9.81 -8.37 -3.53
CA GLN A 49 10.53 -9.51 -2.94
C GLN A 49 9.73 -10.22 -1.84
N PHE A 50 8.86 -9.49 -1.13
CA PHE A 50 8.08 -10.00 0.00
C PHE A 50 6.58 -9.97 -0.28
N GLN A 51 6.15 -10.23 -1.52
CA GLN A 51 4.73 -10.19 -1.92
C GLN A 51 3.79 -10.98 -1.00
N SER A 52 4.23 -12.13 -0.47
CA SER A 52 3.41 -12.98 0.41
C SER A 52 3.08 -12.34 1.77
N VAL A 53 3.85 -11.32 2.16
CA VAL A 53 3.77 -10.67 3.47
C VAL A 53 3.37 -9.20 3.32
N ALA A 54 3.89 -8.51 2.30
CA ALA A 54 3.65 -7.09 2.06
C ALA A 54 2.30 -6.80 1.37
N VAL A 55 1.88 -7.63 0.42
CA VAL A 55 0.68 -7.35 -0.39
C VAL A 55 -0.57 -7.69 0.41
N GLY A 56 -1.41 -6.68 0.67
CA GLY A 56 -2.63 -6.83 1.46
C GLY A 56 -2.47 -6.51 2.95
N GLN A 57 -1.25 -6.18 3.39
CA GLN A 57 -1.00 -5.76 4.75
C GLN A 57 -1.33 -4.27 4.91
N ALA A 58 -2.46 -3.98 5.56
CA ALA A 58 -2.96 -2.61 5.71
C ALA A 58 -1.98 -1.69 6.45
N ASP A 59 -1.26 -2.21 7.46
CA ASP A 59 -0.30 -1.43 8.25
C ASP A 59 0.90 -0.96 7.42
N LEU A 60 1.43 -1.83 6.55
CA LEU A 60 2.52 -1.46 5.65
C LEU A 60 2.04 -0.45 4.61
N LEU A 61 0.83 -0.64 4.09
CA LEU A 61 0.24 0.32 3.15
C LEU A 61 0.01 1.69 3.81
N GLN A 62 -0.51 1.71 5.04
CA GLN A 62 -0.66 2.93 5.82
C GLN A 62 0.69 3.60 6.01
N LEU A 63 1.71 2.87 6.46
CA LEU A 63 3.06 3.39 6.64
C LEU A 63 3.62 4.06 5.38
N VAL A 64 3.34 3.49 4.20
CA VAL A 64 3.71 4.10 2.92
C VAL A 64 2.96 5.41 2.70
N VAL A 65 1.63 5.41 2.79
CA VAL A 65 0.83 6.61 2.49
C VAL A 65 0.99 7.73 3.53
N SER A 66 1.37 7.40 4.77
CA SER A 66 1.69 8.35 5.83
C SER A 66 3.05 9.04 5.62
N ALA A 67 3.97 8.40 4.89
CA ALA A 67 5.35 8.89 4.75
C ALA A 67 5.61 9.63 3.43
N VAL A 68 4.85 9.31 2.37
CA VAL A 68 5.11 9.84 1.03
C VAL A 68 4.73 11.31 0.88
N ASP A 69 5.57 12.06 0.18
CA ASP A 69 5.18 13.36 -0.40
C ASP A 69 4.57 13.21 -1.80
N ALA A 70 4.13 14.32 -2.40
CA ALA A 70 3.51 14.30 -3.72
C ALA A 70 4.42 13.77 -4.85
N ARG A 71 5.75 13.98 -4.75
CA ARG A 71 6.71 13.50 -5.74
C ARG A 71 6.93 12.00 -5.60
N GLN A 72 7.08 11.53 -4.37
CA GLN A 72 7.21 10.11 -4.05
C GLN A 72 5.94 9.34 -4.43
N LEU A 73 4.76 9.90 -4.17
CA LEU A 73 3.49 9.33 -4.62
C LEU A 73 3.46 9.19 -6.15
N GLN A 74 3.88 10.22 -6.88
CA GLN A 74 3.96 10.18 -8.33
C GLN A 74 4.91 9.08 -8.82
N ASP A 75 6.09 8.94 -8.20
CA ASP A 75 7.04 7.89 -8.55
C ASP A 75 6.47 6.48 -8.30
N LEU A 76 5.77 6.28 -7.18
CA LEU A 76 5.06 5.02 -6.90
C LEU A 76 3.98 4.73 -7.95
N VAL A 77 3.18 5.73 -8.32
CA VAL A 77 2.19 5.61 -9.40
C VAL A 77 2.85 5.23 -10.72
N CYS A 78 3.99 5.85 -11.06
CA CYS A 78 4.75 5.48 -12.26
C CYS A 78 5.26 4.03 -12.20
N HIS A 79 5.73 3.56 -11.04
CA HIS A 79 6.15 2.16 -10.87
C HIS A 79 4.97 1.19 -11.06
N ILE A 80 3.78 1.52 -10.57
CA ILE A 80 2.57 0.72 -10.76
C ILE A 80 2.19 0.66 -12.24
N LEU A 81 2.11 1.81 -12.92
CA LEU A 81 1.75 1.88 -14.33
C LEU A 81 2.75 1.15 -15.26
N GLN A 82 4.03 1.10 -14.86
CA GLN A 82 5.07 0.33 -15.56
C GLN A 82 5.01 -1.18 -15.26
N GLY A 83 4.11 -1.63 -14.39
CA GLY A 83 4.00 -3.03 -13.95
C GLY A 83 5.15 -3.48 -13.04
N ARG A 84 5.87 -2.54 -12.42
CA ARG A 84 7.03 -2.80 -11.53
C ARG A 84 6.65 -2.84 -10.06
N LEU A 85 5.42 -2.47 -9.70
CA LEU A 85 4.93 -2.43 -8.34
C LEU A 85 3.47 -2.89 -8.31
N ILE A 86 3.18 -3.85 -7.44
CA ILE A 86 1.83 -4.34 -7.18
C ILE A 86 1.61 -4.25 -5.67
N MET A 87 0.72 -3.36 -5.25
CA MET A 87 0.38 -3.15 -3.83
C MET A 87 -0.94 -3.82 -3.42
N PHE A 88 -1.81 -4.11 -4.39
CA PHE A 88 -3.13 -4.70 -4.14
C PHE A 88 -3.29 -6.04 -4.84
N ARG A 89 -4.03 -6.95 -4.19
CA ARG A 89 -4.58 -8.17 -4.79
C ARG A 89 -6.08 -8.23 -4.51
N GLY A 90 -6.84 -8.91 -5.38
CA GLY A 90 -8.30 -8.90 -5.32
C GLY A 90 -8.90 -9.45 -4.02
N ASP A 91 -8.18 -10.33 -3.32
CA ASP A 91 -8.56 -10.93 -2.03
C ASP A 91 -8.34 -9.99 -0.83
N SER A 92 -7.28 -9.18 -0.86
CA SER A 92 -6.91 -8.27 0.23
C SER A 92 -7.35 -6.81 0.03
N PHE A 93 -7.77 -6.46 -1.20
CA PHE A 93 -8.14 -5.10 -1.57
C PHE A 93 -9.28 -4.52 -0.71
N LEU A 94 -10.36 -5.28 -0.50
CA LEU A 94 -11.50 -4.79 0.29
C LEU A 94 -11.14 -4.59 1.77
N ALA A 95 -10.24 -5.42 2.29
CA ALA A 95 -9.74 -5.28 3.66
C ALA A 95 -8.90 -4.00 3.81
N ALA A 96 -8.00 -3.73 2.85
CA ALA A 96 -7.21 -2.50 2.83
C ALA A 96 -8.10 -1.24 2.72
N LEU A 97 -9.08 -1.24 1.82
CA LEU A 97 -10.04 -0.14 1.70
C LEU A 97 -10.89 0.05 2.96
N SER A 98 -11.24 -1.04 3.65
CA SER A 98 -12.01 -0.96 4.89
C SER A 98 -11.18 -0.35 6.03
N ALA A 99 -9.90 -0.71 6.12
CA ALA A 99 -8.96 -0.14 7.08
C ALA A 99 -8.73 1.35 6.80
N SER A 100 -8.64 1.74 5.52
CA SER A 100 -8.35 3.11 5.13
C SER A 100 -9.44 4.12 5.47
N LEU A 101 -10.67 3.68 5.76
CA LEU A 101 -11.73 4.59 6.20
C LEU A 101 -11.42 5.27 7.55
N GLY A 102 -10.48 4.72 8.33
CA GLY A 102 -9.99 5.30 9.58
C GLY A 102 -8.70 6.13 9.44
N TRP A 103 -8.14 6.24 8.24
CA TRP A 103 -6.88 6.94 7.97
C TRP A 103 -7.08 8.45 7.81
N GLU A 104 -5.98 9.19 7.88
CA GLU A 104 -6.01 10.64 7.67
C GLU A 104 -6.44 10.99 6.23
N THR A 105 -7.00 12.18 6.03
CA THR A 105 -7.44 12.68 4.72
C THR A 105 -6.40 12.50 3.63
N PHE A 106 -5.14 12.91 3.87
CA PHE A 106 -4.08 12.79 2.86
C PHE A 106 -3.72 11.32 2.57
N GLU A 107 -3.65 10.48 3.61
CA GLU A 107 -3.41 9.03 3.47
C GLU A 107 -4.47 8.37 2.58
N GLN A 108 -5.75 8.73 2.79
CA GLN A 108 -6.84 8.27 1.95
C GLN A 108 -6.70 8.76 0.51
N PHE A 109 -6.36 10.04 0.29
CA PHE A 109 -6.13 10.56 -1.06
C PHE A 109 -5.00 9.82 -1.79
N CYS A 110 -3.86 9.62 -1.12
CA CYS A 110 -2.72 8.86 -1.64
C CYS A 110 -3.14 7.44 -2.02
N LEU A 111 -3.86 6.76 -1.12
CA LEU A 111 -4.39 5.43 -1.38
C LEU A 111 -5.23 5.40 -2.66
N TRP A 112 -6.19 6.31 -2.81
CA TRP A 112 -7.06 6.33 -3.98
C TRP A 112 -6.32 6.64 -5.29
N GLN A 113 -5.22 7.40 -5.25
CA GLN A 113 -4.34 7.55 -6.43
C GLN A 113 -3.64 6.24 -6.80
N LEU A 114 -3.15 5.49 -5.80
CA LEU A 114 -2.54 4.18 -6.02
C LEU A 114 -3.56 3.17 -6.55
N VAL A 115 -4.79 3.17 -6.04
CA VAL A 115 -5.90 2.32 -6.51
C VAL A 115 -6.24 2.62 -7.96
N ALA A 116 -6.37 3.91 -8.31
CA ALA A 116 -6.61 4.33 -9.68
C ALA A 116 -5.49 3.88 -10.63
N ALA A 117 -4.22 3.95 -10.20
CA ALA A 117 -3.08 3.50 -10.98
C ALA A 117 -3.09 1.99 -11.26
N HIS A 118 -3.60 1.17 -10.34
CA HIS A 118 -3.71 -0.27 -10.51
C HIS A 118 -4.85 -0.70 -11.46
N SER A 119 -5.67 0.25 -11.95
CA SER A 119 -6.80 -0.02 -12.85
C SER A 119 -7.74 -1.12 -12.31
N ILE A 120 -8.00 -1.08 -10.99
CA ILE A 120 -8.85 -2.07 -10.31
C ILE A 120 -10.30 -1.89 -10.78
N PRO A 121 -10.99 -2.96 -11.22
CA PRO A 121 -12.37 -2.86 -11.67
C PRO A 121 -13.28 -2.33 -10.57
N LEU A 122 -14.24 -1.49 -10.94
CA LEU A 122 -15.18 -0.89 -10.02
C LEU A 122 -15.95 -1.93 -9.18
N GLU A 123 -16.20 -3.12 -9.73
CA GLU A 123 -16.85 -4.25 -9.07
C GLU A 123 -16.23 -4.61 -7.71
N TYR A 124 -14.92 -4.42 -7.55
CA TYR A 124 -14.22 -4.69 -6.28
C TYR A 124 -14.49 -3.62 -5.21
N VAL A 125 -14.91 -2.42 -5.61
CA VAL A 125 -15.18 -1.28 -4.72
C VAL A 125 -16.67 -1.23 -4.33
N LEU A 126 -17.57 -1.73 -5.17
CA LEU A 126 -19.03 -1.74 -4.90
C LEU A 126 -19.41 -2.33 -3.52
N PRO A 127 -18.80 -3.41 -3.02
CA PRO A 127 -19.10 -3.95 -1.69
C PRO A 127 -18.80 -2.99 -0.53
N LEU A 128 -17.97 -1.96 -0.75
CA LEU A 128 -17.65 -0.94 0.26
C LEU A 128 -18.77 0.09 0.41
N LEU A 129 -19.55 0.37 -0.65
CA LEU A 129 -20.56 1.43 -0.68
C LEU A 129 -21.53 1.42 0.51
N PRO A 130 -22.10 0.27 0.94
CA PRO A 130 -23.04 0.24 2.07
C PRO A 130 -22.42 0.66 3.41
N ARG A 131 -21.08 0.63 3.51
CA ARG A 131 -20.34 0.99 4.73
C ARG A 131 -19.96 2.47 4.75
N LEU A 132 -20.12 3.18 3.63
CA LEU A 132 -19.73 4.58 3.52
C LEU A 132 -20.78 5.51 4.13
N ARG A 133 -20.33 6.49 4.91
CA ARG A 133 -21.18 7.53 5.47
C ARG A 133 -20.80 8.87 4.85
N TYR A 134 -21.81 9.60 4.39
CA TYR A 134 -21.65 10.90 3.74
C TYR A 134 -20.82 11.90 4.56
N THR A 135 -20.98 11.90 5.88
CA THR A 135 -20.35 12.88 6.77
C THR A 135 -18.93 12.52 7.21
N THR A 136 -18.49 11.27 7.07
CA THR A 136 -17.20 10.80 7.62
C THR A 136 -16.24 10.26 6.57
N HIS A 137 -16.69 9.94 5.36
CA HIS A 137 -15.84 9.33 4.33
C HIS A 137 -15.87 10.14 3.03
N ALA A 138 -15.65 11.44 3.13
CA ALA A 138 -15.74 12.36 1.99
C ALA A 138 -14.71 12.03 0.91
N GLU A 139 -13.50 11.62 1.31
CA GLU A 139 -12.36 11.25 0.46
C GLU A 139 -12.68 10.00 -0.36
N ALA A 140 -13.16 8.95 0.31
CA ALA A 140 -13.59 7.72 -0.35
C ALA A 140 -14.78 7.94 -1.28
N LEU A 141 -15.80 8.67 -0.83
CA LEU A 141 -16.98 8.97 -1.66
C LEU A 141 -16.61 9.78 -2.89
N THR A 142 -15.78 10.81 -2.75
CA THR A 142 -15.32 11.64 -3.88
C THR A 142 -14.54 10.79 -4.88
N SER A 143 -13.63 9.95 -4.40
CA SER A 143 -12.81 9.09 -5.26
C SER A 143 -13.66 8.06 -6.02
N ILE A 144 -14.64 7.45 -5.34
CA ILE A 144 -15.56 6.49 -5.96
C ILE A 144 -16.46 7.18 -7.00
N LEU A 145 -16.98 8.38 -6.70
CA LEU A 145 -17.74 9.17 -7.67
C LEU A 145 -16.92 9.49 -8.93
N LEU A 146 -15.65 9.84 -8.78
CA LEU A 146 -14.75 10.11 -9.91
C LEU A 146 -14.40 8.85 -10.70
N LEU A 147 -14.37 7.68 -10.07
CA LEU A 147 -14.22 6.40 -10.77
C LEU A 147 -15.48 6.05 -11.56
N LEU A 148 -16.66 6.22 -10.96
CA LEU A 148 -17.97 5.97 -11.59
C LEU A 148 -18.22 6.79 -12.85
N ILE A 149 -17.69 8.02 -12.93
CA ILE A 149 -17.86 8.89 -14.11
C ILE A 149 -16.99 8.42 -15.30
N LYS A 150 -15.94 7.63 -15.04
CA LYS A 150 -14.97 7.21 -16.07
C LYS A 150 -15.31 5.87 -16.73
N GLU A 151 -16.30 5.15 -16.22
CA GLU A 151 -16.88 3.96 -16.86
C GLU A 151 -18.04 4.34 -17.80
#